data_AF-A0A1I3GRC5-F1
#
_entry.id   AF-A0A1I3GRC5-F1
#
_cell.length_a   1.000
_cell.length_b   1.000
_cell.length_c   1.000
_cell.angle_alpha   90.00
_cell.angle_beta   90.00
_cell.angle_gamma   90.00
#
_symmetry.space_group_name_H-M   'P 1'
#
loop_
_entity.id
_entity.type
_entity.pdbx_description
1 polymer ?
#
loop_
_entity_poly.entity_id
_entity_poly.type
_entity_poly.pdbx_seq_one_letter_code
_entity_poly.pdbx_strand_id
1 'polypeptide(L)'
;MAKEDAIKETLNQCRKPTGAEGKKIVFRMNESHSEITDWGLKMVSIPREGALLDAGCGGGRTLEKLAMASSFGKIFGIDYSEDCVEWAKNYNQKRIDEGKMVIPSPEKLTKWLMKAGFQNVRIKLEEKKNWLCCIAQ
;
A
#
# COMPACT_ATOMS: atom_id res chain seq x y z
N MET A 1 9.17 -7.45 -31.96
CA MET A 1 8.56 -8.65 -31.34
C MET A 1 9.18 -8.98 -29.99
N ALA A 2 10.21 -9.84 -29.84
CA ALA A 2 10.68 -10.28 -28.50
C ALA A 2 11.06 -9.16 -27.51
N LYS A 3 11.63 -8.04 -28.01
CA LYS A 3 11.99 -6.88 -27.19
C LYS A 3 10.77 -6.06 -26.73
N GLU A 4 9.73 -5.99 -27.55
CA GLU A 4 8.48 -5.29 -27.24
C GLU A 4 7.62 -6.10 -26.26
N ASP A 5 7.62 -7.42 -26.40
CA ASP A 5 6.93 -8.33 -25.48
C ASP A 5 7.53 -8.23 -24.08
N ALA A 6 8.87 -8.20 -23.96
CA ALA A 6 9.56 -8.01 -22.69
C ALA A 6 9.28 -6.64 -22.04
N ILE A 7 9.19 -5.57 -22.84
CA ILE A 7 8.79 -4.24 -22.34
C ILE A 7 7.36 -4.27 -21.82
N LYS A 8 6.44 -4.90 -22.57
CA LYS A 8 5.03 -5.02 -22.19
C LYS A 8 4.86 -5.82 -20.90
N GLU A 9 5.62 -6.90 -20.74
CA GLU A 9 5.63 -7.70 -19.53
C GLU A 9 6.15 -6.92 -18.32
N THR A 10 7.23 -6.15 -18.50
CA THR A 10 7.75 -5.24 -17.47
C THR A 10 6.72 -4.18 -17.07
N LEU A 11 6.05 -3.56 -18.05
CA LEU A 11 5.01 -2.56 -17.80
C LEU A 11 3.80 -3.14 -17.07
N ASN A 12 3.42 -4.38 -17.35
CA ASN A 12 2.36 -5.07 -16.63
C ASN A 12 2.75 -5.27 -15.15
N GLN A 13 3.99 -5.64 -14.88
CA GLN A 13 4.50 -5.76 -13.51
C GLN A 13 4.58 -4.41 -12.78
N CYS A 14 4.75 -3.28 -13.47
CA CYS A 14 4.62 -1.96 -12.85
C CYS A 14 3.17 -1.66 -12.41
N ARG A 15 2.16 -2.26 -13.07
CA ARG A 15 0.73 -2.05 -12.76
C ARG A 15 0.21 -3.00 -11.68
N LYS A 16 0.59 -4.27 -11.75
CA LYS A 16 0.29 -5.32 -10.76
C LYS A 16 1.54 -6.16 -10.58
N PRO A 17 2.46 -5.74 -9.71
CA PRO A 17 3.63 -6.54 -9.46
C PRO A 17 3.19 -7.81 -8.71
N THR A 18 3.61 -8.96 -9.23
CA THR A 18 3.23 -10.27 -8.70
C THR A 18 4.41 -11.23 -8.75
N GLY A 19 4.52 -12.10 -7.75
CA GLY A 19 5.58 -13.11 -7.66
C GLY A 19 6.99 -12.52 -7.59
N ALA A 20 8.00 -13.34 -7.90
CA ALA A 20 9.41 -12.98 -7.68
C ALA A 20 9.90 -11.80 -8.54
N GLU A 21 9.47 -11.71 -9.80
CA GLU A 21 9.85 -10.59 -10.68
C GLU A 21 9.15 -9.30 -10.29
N GLY A 22 7.86 -9.36 -9.95
CA GLY A 22 7.12 -8.23 -9.42
C GLY A 22 7.73 -7.68 -8.14
N LYS A 23 8.20 -8.58 -7.26
CA LYS A 23 8.91 -8.18 -6.04
C LYS A 23 10.15 -7.34 -6.38
N LYS A 24 11.02 -7.78 -7.29
CA LYS A 24 12.21 -7.01 -7.69
C LYS A 24 11.84 -5.62 -8.22
N ILE A 25 10.77 -5.54 -9.00
CA ILE A 25 10.28 -4.28 -9.57
C ILE A 25 9.78 -3.35 -8.47
N VAL A 26 8.98 -3.84 -7.53
CA VAL A 26 8.48 -3.04 -6.38
C VAL A 26 9.62 -2.52 -5.51
N PHE A 27 10.61 -3.36 -5.21
CA PHE A 27 11.77 -2.90 -4.43
C PHE A 27 12.57 -1.82 -5.16
N ARG A 28 12.71 -1.91 -6.49
CA ARG A 28 13.31 -0.83 -7.28
C ARG A 28 12.45 0.44 -7.25
N MET A 29 11.13 0.29 -7.38
CA MET A 29 10.18 1.41 -7.33
C MET A 29 10.19 2.12 -5.98
N ASN A 30 10.37 1.40 -4.87
CA ASN A 30 10.52 1.99 -3.54
C ASN A 30 11.68 3.00 -3.49
N GLU A 31 12.77 2.71 -4.20
CA GLU A 31 13.91 3.62 -4.30
C GLU A 31 13.67 4.72 -5.35
N SER A 32 13.31 4.35 -6.59
CA SER A 32 13.20 5.32 -7.69
C SER A 32 12.08 6.33 -7.53
N HIS A 33 11.01 5.99 -6.81
CA HIS A 33 9.90 6.91 -6.52
C HIS A 33 10.09 7.67 -5.21
N SER A 34 11.18 7.44 -4.48
CA SER A 34 11.39 8.07 -3.17
C SER A 34 11.35 9.60 -3.27
N GLU A 35 12.09 10.20 -4.21
CA GLU A 35 12.18 11.66 -4.33
C GLU A 35 10.85 12.33 -4.69
N ILE A 36 10.09 11.74 -5.63
CA ILE A 36 8.78 12.29 -6.01
C ILE A 36 7.77 12.16 -4.86
N THR A 37 7.83 11.06 -4.09
CA THR A 37 7.05 10.92 -2.86
C THR A 37 7.43 11.98 -1.83
N ASP A 38 8.73 12.26 -1.63
CA ASP A 38 9.17 13.31 -0.70
C ASP A 38 8.69 14.69 -1.14
N TRP A 39 8.75 14.99 -2.44
CA TRP A 39 8.20 16.23 -2.97
C TRP A 39 6.69 16.34 -2.73
N GLY A 40 5.92 15.28 -2.97
CA GLY A 40 4.47 15.27 -2.75
C GLY A 40 4.09 15.42 -1.28
N LEU A 41 4.78 14.72 -0.38
CA LEU A 41 4.52 14.79 1.07
C LEU A 41 4.83 16.17 1.68
N LYS A 42 5.73 16.95 1.08
CA LYS A 42 5.98 18.35 1.51
C LYS A 42 4.80 19.29 1.26
N MET A 43 3.87 18.92 0.38
CA MET A 43 2.70 19.74 0.04
C MET A 43 1.54 19.56 1.01
N VAL A 44 1.62 18.59 1.92
CA VAL A 44 0.54 18.29 2.87
C VAL A 44 1.02 18.44 4.31
N SER A 45 0.12 18.89 5.19
CA SER A 45 0.41 18.94 6.62
C SER A 45 0.22 17.56 7.24
N ILE A 46 1.33 16.93 7.64
CA ILE A 46 1.32 15.65 8.34
C ILE A 46 1.35 15.91 9.84
N PRO A 47 0.28 15.58 10.60
CA PRO A 47 0.27 15.79 12.04
C PRO A 47 1.24 14.83 12.73
N ARG A 48 1.91 15.31 13.79
CA ARG A 48 2.79 14.47 14.63
C ARG A 48 2.02 13.34 15.30
N GLU A 49 0.74 13.55 15.60
CA GLU A 49 -0.18 12.58 16.17
C GLU A 49 -1.46 12.56 15.33
N GLY A 50 -1.82 11.40 14.81
CA GLY A 50 -3.00 11.24 13.96
C GLY A 50 -3.03 9.87 13.29
N ALA A 51 -4.18 9.52 12.72
CA ALA A 51 -4.34 8.33 11.88
C ALA A 51 -4.14 8.71 10.41
N LEU A 52 -3.19 8.06 9.73
CA LEU A 52 -2.85 8.35 8.33
C LEU A 52 -3.05 7.10 7.47
N LEU A 53 -3.65 7.27 6.30
CA LEU A 53 -3.93 6.19 5.36
C LEU A 53 -3.16 6.40 4.05
N ASP A 54 -2.46 5.36 3.61
CA ASP A 54 -1.88 5.24 2.27
C ASP A 54 -2.66 4.19 1.48
N ALA A 55 -3.36 4.64 0.43
CA ALA A 55 -4.21 3.80 -0.41
C ALA A 55 -3.49 3.46 -1.72
N GLY A 56 -3.25 2.17 -1.95
CA GLY A 56 -2.29 1.70 -2.95
C GLY A 56 -0.87 1.71 -2.39
N CYS A 57 -0.68 1.18 -1.18
CA CYS A 57 0.58 1.32 -0.44
C CYS A 57 1.76 0.56 -1.07
N GLY A 58 1.52 -0.31 -2.06
CA GLY A 58 2.56 -0.96 -2.86
C GLY A 58 3.60 -1.68 -2.01
N GLY A 59 4.88 -1.38 -2.22
CA GLY A 59 6.00 -1.95 -1.46
C GLY A 59 6.22 -1.35 -0.06
N GLY A 60 5.40 -0.38 0.36
CA GLY A 60 5.42 0.15 1.72
C GLY A 60 6.46 1.22 2.03
N ARG A 61 7.17 1.79 1.04
CA ARG A 61 8.12 2.90 1.28
C ARG A 61 7.42 4.16 1.77
N THR A 62 6.29 4.53 1.18
CA THR A 62 5.52 5.71 1.60
C THR A 62 5.00 5.57 3.03
N LEU A 63 4.55 4.37 3.42
CA LEU A 63 4.16 4.06 4.80
C LEU A 63 5.29 4.33 5.80
N GLU A 64 6.52 3.95 5.49
CA GLU A 64 7.67 4.25 6.32
C GLU A 64 7.87 5.77 6.48
N LYS A 65 7.81 6.51 5.37
CA LYS A 65 7.98 7.97 5.38
C LYS A 65 6.91 8.67 6.23
N LEU A 66 5.66 8.23 6.10
CA LEU A 66 4.56 8.71 6.93
C LEU A 66 4.79 8.37 8.41
N ALA A 67 5.30 7.18 8.73
CA ALA A 67 5.61 6.78 10.11
C ALA A 67 6.74 7.63 10.73
N MET A 68 7.73 8.04 9.93
CA MET A 68 8.79 8.95 10.37
C MET A 68 8.28 10.37 10.59
N ALA A 69 7.44 10.88 9.68
CA ALA A 69 6.87 12.22 9.76
C ALA A 69 5.84 12.35 10.91
N SER A 70 5.01 11.34 11.13
CA SER A 70 4.00 11.30 12.19
C SER A 70 4.51 10.53 13.40
N SER A 71 5.39 11.14 14.20
CA SER A 71 6.17 10.46 15.26
C SER A 71 5.32 9.76 16.35
N PHE A 72 4.11 10.23 16.62
CA PHE A 72 3.17 9.65 17.60
C PHE A 72 1.88 9.10 16.97
N GLY A 73 1.68 9.31 15.67
CA GLY A 73 0.50 8.81 14.96
C GLY A 73 0.50 7.30 14.66
N LYS A 74 -0.58 6.85 14.04
CA LYS A 74 -0.81 5.48 13.58
C LYS A 74 -0.93 5.47 12.06
N ILE A 75 -0.18 4.59 11.40
CA ILE A 75 -0.15 4.51 9.94
C ILE A 75 -0.93 3.28 9.47
N PHE A 76 -1.74 3.46 8.43
CA PHE A 76 -2.54 2.43 7.79
C PHE A 76 -2.18 2.34 6.31
N GLY A 77 -1.93 1.13 5.83
CA GLY A 77 -1.72 0.86 4.41
C GLY A 77 -2.79 -0.08 3.88
N ILE A 78 -3.37 0.24 2.72
CA ILE A 78 -4.23 -0.68 1.99
C ILE A 78 -3.71 -0.84 0.57
N ASP A 79 -3.80 -2.05 0.05
CA ASP A 79 -3.53 -2.36 -1.34
C ASP A 79 -4.50 -3.46 -1.81
N TYR A 80 -4.80 -3.46 -3.11
CA TYR A 80 -5.64 -4.50 -3.70
C TYR A 80 -4.84 -5.79 -3.93
N SER A 81 -3.52 -5.67 -4.12
CA SER A 81 -2.63 -6.79 -4.39
C SER A 81 -2.18 -7.43 -3.07
N GLU A 82 -2.52 -8.70 -2.87
CA GLU A 82 -2.07 -9.48 -1.70
C GLU A 82 -0.54 -9.53 -1.60
N ASP A 83 0.15 -9.66 -2.74
CA ASP A 83 1.60 -9.62 -2.84
C ASP A 83 2.17 -8.30 -2.32
N CYS A 84 1.59 -7.16 -2.74
CA CYS A 84 1.99 -5.84 -2.24
C CYS A 84 1.74 -5.72 -0.73
N VAL A 85 0.59 -6.19 -0.24
CA VAL A 85 0.28 -6.22 1.20
C VAL A 85 1.35 -7.00 1.96
N GLU A 86 1.76 -8.17 1.47
CA GLU A 86 2.80 -8.99 2.11
C GLU A 86 4.17 -8.29 2.07
N TRP A 87 4.57 -7.75 0.93
CA TRP A 87 5.87 -7.08 0.81
C TRP A 87 5.94 -5.81 1.64
N ALA A 88 4.86 -5.02 1.70
CA ALA A 88 4.80 -3.83 2.55
C ALA A 88 4.87 -4.20 4.04
N LYS A 89 4.25 -5.32 4.46
CA LYS A 89 4.38 -5.85 5.83
C LYS A 89 5.82 -6.23 6.13
N ASN A 90 6.44 -7.01 5.25
CA ASN A 90 7.83 -7.43 5.41
C ASN A 90 8.78 -6.23 5.47
N TYR A 91 8.58 -5.22 4.61
CA TYR A 91 9.38 -3.99 4.62
C TYR A 91 9.23 -3.18 5.92
N ASN A 92 8.04 -3.20 6.53
CA ASN A 92 7.71 -2.41 7.71
C ASN A 92 7.54 -3.24 9.00
N GLN A 93 8.07 -4.45 9.05
CA GLN A 93 7.81 -5.42 10.12
C GLN A 93 8.04 -4.80 11.52
N LYS A 94 9.16 -4.12 11.70
CA LYS A 94 9.49 -3.42 12.96
C LYS A 94 8.39 -2.46 13.42
N ARG A 95 7.83 -1.66 12.50
CA ARG A 95 6.77 -0.67 12.81
C ARG A 95 5.43 -1.35 13.10
N ILE A 96 5.19 -2.51 12.49
CA ILE A 96 4.01 -3.32 12.79
C ILE A 96 4.13 -3.91 14.19
N ASP A 97 5.30 -4.46 14.53
CA ASP A 97 5.59 -5.05 15.85
C ASP A 97 5.50 -4.01 16.98
N GLU A 98 5.97 -2.78 16.73
CA GLU A 98 5.85 -1.64 17.64
C GLU A 98 4.40 -1.11 17.75
N GLY A 99 3.46 -1.67 16.98
CA GLY A 99 2.09 -1.19 16.94
C GLY A 99 1.96 0.20 16.32
N LYS A 100 2.95 0.69 15.58
CA LYS A 100 2.91 1.97 14.85
C LYS A 100 2.09 1.88 13.56
N MET A 101 2.10 0.71 12.92
CA MET A 101 1.58 0.51 11.57
C MET A 101 0.61 -0.66 11.48
N VAL A 102 -0.38 -0.56 10.60
CA VAL A 102 -1.25 -1.67 10.22
C VAL A 102 -1.42 -1.73 8.72
N ILE A 103 -1.27 -2.93 8.16
CA ILE A 103 -1.55 -3.22 6.76
C ILE A 103 -2.48 -4.44 6.72
N PRO A 104 -3.82 -4.27 6.74
CA PRO A 104 -4.75 -5.39 6.66
C PRO A 104 -4.77 -6.02 5.26
N SER A 105 -5.10 -7.31 5.18
CA SER A 105 -5.57 -7.88 3.91
C SER A 105 -6.96 -7.32 3.57
N PRO A 106 -7.43 -7.40 2.31
CA PRO A 106 -8.78 -6.98 1.95
C PRO A 106 -9.89 -7.62 2.83
N GLU A 107 -9.77 -8.90 3.17
CA GLU A 107 -10.72 -9.61 4.03
C GLU A 107 -10.67 -9.08 5.47
N LYS A 108 -9.47 -8.79 5.99
CA LYS A 108 -9.29 -8.25 7.33
C LYS A 108 -9.83 -6.83 7.44
N LEU A 109 -9.68 -6.02 6.39
CA LEU A 109 -10.24 -4.68 6.30
C LEU A 109 -11.77 -4.71 6.45
N THR A 110 -12.43 -5.66 5.79
CA THR A 110 -13.89 -5.86 5.91
C THR A 110 -14.32 -6.08 7.35
N LYS A 111 -13.67 -7.02 8.05
CA LYS A 111 -13.98 -7.34 9.46
C LYS A 111 -13.78 -6.14 10.37
N TRP A 112 -12.80 -5.30 10.09
CA TRP A 112 -12.51 -4.10 10.87
C TRP A 112 -13.57 -3.02 10.71
N LEU A 113 -14.01 -2.78 9.49
CA LEU A 113 -15.09 -1.83 9.21
C LEU A 113 -16.39 -2.28 9.89
N MET A 114 -16.71 -3.58 9.84
CA MET A 114 -17.87 -4.11 10.58
C MET A 114 -17.73 -3.88 12.09
N LYS A 115 -16.54 -4.14 12.67
CA LYS A 115 -16.28 -3.90 14.10
C LYS A 115 -16.34 -2.43 14.47
N ALA A 116 -16.03 -1.52 13.55
CA ALA A 116 -16.16 -0.08 13.74
C ALA A 116 -17.62 0.41 13.72
N GLY A 117 -18.59 -0.47 13.46
CA GLY A 117 -20.02 -0.16 13.51
C GLY A 117 -20.67 0.08 12.15
N PHE A 118 -19.92 -0.02 11.05
CA PHE A 118 -20.51 0.02 9.71
C PHE A 118 -21.33 -1.25 9.46
N GLN A 119 -22.58 -1.07 9.04
CA GLN A 119 -23.51 -2.20 8.86
C GLN A 119 -23.46 -2.75 7.44
N ASN A 120 -23.20 -1.91 6.45
CA ASN A 120 -23.20 -2.28 5.04
C ASN A 120 -21.80 -2.18 4.43
N VAL A 121 -20.91 -3.10 4.83
CA VAL A 121 -19.54 -3.17 4.28
C VAL A 121 -19.52 -4.04 3.03
N ARG A 122 -19.07 -3.47 1.90
CA ARG A 122 -18.89 -4.17 0.62
C ARG A 122 -17.50 -3.87 0.08
N ILE A 123 -16.75 -4.92 -0.23
CA ILE A 123 -15.49 -4.82 -0.96
C ILE A 123 -15.66 -5.49 -2.32
N LYS A 124 -15.25 -4.79 -3.38
CA LYS A 124 -15.18 -5.32 -4.74
C LYS A 124 -13.76 -5.17 -5.25
N LEU A 125 -13.21 -6.28 -5.74
CA LEU A 125 -11.95 -6.31 -6.46
C LEU A 125 -12.27 -6.48 -7.96
N GLU A 126 -11.74 -5.59 -8.79
CA GLU A 126 -11.75 -5.75 -10.25
C GLU A 126 -10.33 -6.07 -10.70
N GLU A 127 -10.05 -7.36 -10.77
CA GLU A 127 -8.71 -7.91 -11.04
C GLU A 127 -8.14 -7.49 -12.40
N LYS A 128 -8.98 -7.28 -13.42
CA LYS A 128 -8.49 -6.86 -14.75
C LYS A 128 -8.04 -5.40 -14.77
N LYS A 129 -8.56 -4.59 -13.85
CA LYS A 129 -8.26 -3.16 -13.76
C LYS A 129 -7.36 -2.80 -12.58
N ASN A 130 -7.09 -3.74 -11.69
CA ASN A 130 -6.32 -3.54 -10.46
C ASN A 130 -7.00 -2.58 -9.49
N TRP A 131 -8.33 -2.67 -9.38
CA TRP A 131 -9.11 -1.74 -8.55
C TRP A 131 -9.67 -2.43 -7.33
N LEU A 132 -9.59 -1.73 -6.20
CA LEU A 132 -10.31 -2.04 -4.98
C LEU A 132 -11.32 -0.94 -4.73
N CYS A 133 -12.59 -1.32 -4.59
CA CYS A 133 -13.65 -0.45 -4.13
C CYS A 133 -14.15 -0.97 -2.79
N CYS A 134 -14.08 -0.12 -1.76
CA CYS A 134 -14.62 -0.41 -0.43
C CYS A 134 -15.70 0.63 -0.11
N ILE A 135 -16.91 0.15 0.16
CA ILE A 135 -18.04 0.98 0.59
C ILE A 135 -18.42 0.49 1.98
N ALA A 136 -18.46 1.41 2.94
CA ALA A 136 -18.90 1.15 4.31
C ALA A 136 -19.88 2.24 4.72
N GLN A 137 -21.11 1.82 5.07
CA GLN A 137 -22.22 2.68 5.47
C GLN A 137 -22.85 2.17 6.77
#